data_AF-A0A935NJV6-F1
#
_entry.id   AF-A0A935NJV6-F1
#
_cell.length_a   1.000
_cell.length_b   1.000
_cell.length_c   1.000
_cell.angle_alpha   90.00
_cell.angle_beta   90.00
_cell.angle_gamma   90.00
#
_symmetry.space_group_name_H-M   'P 1'
#
loop_
_entity.id
_entity.type
_entity.pdbx_description
1 polymer ?
#
loop_
_entity_poly.entity_id
_entity_poly.type
_entity_poly.pdbx_seq_one_letter_code
_entity_poly.pdbx_strand_id
1 'polypeptide(L)'
;MKYFFTKLALMAALVIFMLLQGGLIKLSAQDTASYDLKFGNLLVSGNTLCVDIQIRAATDIQFTIGSHTLSLSYNKDNLSNPIYTSKNFDNKNLCAMGNTIAPYFAPLVNYDQEAGTFNIATNIIIPKYGCPKVTQDWLTAGTICFEMISDIQPTAFYWNKDLTLITPDGSTNLKNNSMSDLDTIPTSTSKDTDKDGLSDNDESKYGTDASDPDSDNDGLLDGQELIIVKTDPLNPDTDGDTVADGLEAPSGQKIDTDGDSIIDALDKDDDNDNIPTANEDPNNDKNPTNDDTDDDKIPNYLDNNDDNDPILTKNEDTNKDGNFSNDDDDGDGIPDYLDPDQVGISGINVIGAKAFPNPANEFLNIEIDSQYAQQIQKVQLINQAGQIVLTSKNYHQLSLHNIAAGNYQISFIGYDQQILGKLTITKQ
;
A
#
# COMPACT_ATOMS: atom_id res chain seq x y z
N MET A 1 -13.40 -74.49 2.30
CA MET A 1 -12.42 -73.63 1.61
C MET A 1 -13.09 -72.27 1.44
N LYS A 2 -12.93 -71.33 2.37
CA LYS A 2 -11.76 -70.48 2.65
C LYS A 2 -11.87 -69.08 1.97
N TYR A 3 -12.34 -68.12 2.78
CA TYR A 3 -11.88 -66.70 2.95
C TYR A 3 -12.27 -65.64 1.88
N PHE A 4 -12.69 -64.38 2.15
CA PHE A 4 -12.97 -63.51 3.34
C PHE A 4 -13.68 -62.21 2.80
N PHE A 5 -14.88 -61.77 3.26
CA PHE A 5 -15.23 -60.60 4.13
C PHE A 5 -14.54 -59.24 3.82
N THR A 6 -15.09 -58.00 3.87
CA THR A 6 -16.43 -57.33 4.00
C THR A 6 -16.25 -55.79 3.98
N LYS A 7 -17.28 -55.04 3.53
CA LYS A 7 -17.86 -53.74 4.00
C LYS A 7 -17.03 -52.63 4.74
N LEU A 8 -17.22 -51.38 4.24
CA LEU A 8 -17.71 -50.12 4.89
C LEU A 8 -16.88 -49.35 5.96
N ALA A 9 -16.87 -48.00 5.80
CA ALA A 9 -16.85 -46.90 6.80
C ALA A 9 -15.53 -46.14 7.16
N LEU A 10 -15.61 -44.80 6.99
CA LEU A 10 -15.20 -43.64 7.81
C LEU A 10 -13.95 -43.65 8.74
N MET A 11 -13.17 -42.55 8.62
CA MET A 11 -12.42 -41.77 9.64
C MET A 11 -11.14 -42.30 10.36
N ALA A 12 -10.10 -41.45 10.28
CA ALA A 12 -9.17 -40.98 11.33
C ALA A 12 -7.95 -41.83 11.82
N ALA A 13 -6.75 -41.25 11.54
CA ALA A 13 -5.67 -40.86 12.47
C ALA A 13 -4.46 -41.79 12.83
N LEU A 14 -3.25 -41.16 12.71
CA LEU A 14 -2.04 -41.22 13.59
C LEU A 14 -1.14 -42.49 13.51
N VAL A 15 0.21 -42.50 13.36
CA VAL A 15 1.33 -41.90 14.14
C VAL A 15 2.70 -42.24 13.47
N ILE A 16 3.58 -41.22 13.32
CA ILE A 16 5.07 -41.13 13.56
C ILE A 16 6.08 -42.12 12.90
N PHE A 17 7.04 -41.60 12.10
CA PHE A 17 8.51 -41.52 12.41
C PHE A 17 9.35 -40.82 11.30
N MET A 18 9.93 -39.67 11.66
CA MET A 18 11.23 -39.05 11.31
C MET A 18 12.12 -39.63 10.17
N LEU A 19 12.58 -38.79 9.22
CA LEU A 19 13.99 -38.32 9.04
C LEU A 19 14.26 -37.61 7.69
N LEU A 20 14.77 -36.37 7.79
CA LEU A 20 15.86 -35.75 7.02
C LEU A 20 16.13 -36.20 5.56
N GLN A 21 15.92 -35.30 4.59
CA GLN A 21 16.97 -34.63 3.78
C GLN A 21 16.35 -33.92 2.55
N GLY A 22 16.40 -32.58 2.52
CA GLY A 22 16.09 -31.80 1.31
C GLY A 22 17.12 -32.07 0.22
N GLY A 23 16.67 -32.60 -0.92
CA GLY A 23 17.52 -32.90 -2.07
C GLY A 23 17.66 -31.71 -3.01
N LEU A 24 18.87 -31.14 -3.10
CA LEU A 24 19.32 -30.33 -4.24
C LEU A 24 19.65 -31.26 -5.42
N ILE A 25 19.20 -30.93 -6.64
CA ILE A 25 19.66 -31.62 -7.86
C ILE A 25 20.80 -30.82 -8.49
N LYS A 26 21.96 -31.47 -8.67
CA LYS A 26 23.03 -31.02 -9.56
C LYS A 26 22.73 -31.48 -10.99
N LEU A 27 22.66 -30.54 -11.92
CA LEU A 27 22.60 -30.85 -13.35
C LEU A 27 24.04 -31.04 -13.88
N SER A 28 24.33 -32.21 -14.44
CA SER A 28 25.52 -32.41 -15.28
C SER A 28 25.12 -33.17 -16.55
N ALA A 29 25.41 -32.60 -17.70
CA ALA A 29 25.64 -33.35 -18.93
C ALA A 29 27.04 -32.98 -19.44
N GLN A 30 27.75 -34.00 -19.92
CA GLN A 30 29.16 -34.05 -20.35
C GLN A 30 29.94 -32.72 -20.42
N ASP A 31 30.90 -32.61 -19.50
CA ASP A 31 32.05 -31.71 -19.44
C ASP A 31 31.81 -30.19 -19.26
N THR A 32 31.84 -29.82 -17.97
CA THR A 32 32.41 -28.58 -17.40
C THR A 32 31.68 -27.26 -17.63
N ALA A 33 30.47 -27.16 -17.08
CA ALA A 33 30.10 -26.27 -15.97
C ALA A 33 28.74 -26.69 -15.41
N SER A 34 28.59 -26.64 -14.09
CA SER A 34 27.28 -26.80 -13.46
C SER A 34 26.77 -25.44 -13.02
N TYR A 35 25.56 -25.08 -13.45
CA TYR A 35 24.77 -23.99 -12.92
C TYR A 35 23.43 -24.55 -12.45
N ASP A 36 22.87 -23.97 -11.40
CA ASP A 36 21.54 -24.33 -10.93
C ASP A 36 20.54 -23.34 -11.52
N LEU A 37 19.37 -23.83 -11.92
CA LEU A 37 18.22 -23.03 -12.31
C LEU A 37 17.05 -23.33 -11.36
N LYS A 38 16.25 -22.31 -11.08
CA LYS A 38 14.96 -22.45 -10.40
C LYS A 38 13.99 -21.36 -10.82
N PHE A 39 12.71 -21.54 -10.51
CA PHE A 39 11.80 -20.41 -10.44
C PHE A 39 12.08 -19.58 -9.19
N GLY A 40 12.09 -18.27 -9.37
CA GLY A 40 12.26 -17.27 -8.33
C GLY A 40 10.92 -16.73 -7.86
N ASN A 41 10.84 -15.41 -7.79
CA ASN A 41 9.63 -14.73 -7.36
C ASN A 41 8.46 -14.98 -8.32
N LEU A 42 7.31 -15.31 -7.75
CA LEU A 42 6.03 -15.26 -8.43
C LEU A 42 5.40 -13.90 -8.13
N LEU A 43 4.95 -13.21 -9.16
CA LEU A 43 4.25 -11.94 -9.08
C LEU A 43 2.88 -12.11 -9.74
N VAL A 44 1.83 -11.83 -8.99
CA VAL A 44 0.46 -11.75 -9.50
C VAL A 44 0.02 -10.31 -9.34
N SER A 45 -0.41 -9.68 -10.43
CA SER A 45 -0.87 -8.29 -10.43
C SER A 45 -1.98 -8.14 -11.46
N GLY A 46 -3.21 -7.92 -11.00
CA GLY A 46 -4.40 -7.89 -11.85
C GLY A 46 -4.50 -9.15 -12.71
N ASN A 47 -4.54 -8.97 -14.04
CA ASN A 47 -4.61 -10.07 -15.00
C ASN A 47 -3.26 -10.68 -15.42
N THR A 48 -2.16 -10.30 -14.76
CA THR A 48 -0.81 -10.73 -15.15
C THR A 48 -0.18 -11.66 -14.11
N LEU A 49 0.28 -12.81 -14.58
CA LEU A 49 1.05 -13.80 -13.81
C LEU A 49 2.49 -13.80 -14.32
N CYS A 50 3.44 -13.38 -13.50
CA CYS A 50 4.86 -13.37 -13.84
C CYS A 50 5.68 -14.27 -12.91
N VAL A 51 6.60 -15.04 -13.47
CA VAL A 51 7.56 -15.86 -12.71
C VAL A 51 8.98 -15.57 -13.14
N ASP A 52 9.86 -15.33 -12.17
CA ASP A 52 11.28 -15.14 -12.43
C ASP A 52 11.98 -16.48 -12.70
N ILE A 53 12.91 -16.49 -13.64
CA ILE A 53 13.90 -17.55 -13.81
C ILE A 53 15.17 -17.09 -13.09
N GLN A 54 15.65 -17.86 -12.12
CA GLN A 54 16.88 -17.58 -11.39
C GLN A 54 17.97 -18.59 -11.74
N ILE A 55 19.21 -18.09 -11.81
CA ILE A 55 20.42 -18.85 -12.10
C ILE A 55 21.49 -18.60 -11.05
N ARG A 56 22.29 -19.62 -10.72
CA ARG A 56 23.54 -19.46 -9.97
C ARG A 56 24.60 -20.44 -10.44
N ALA A 57 25.86 -20.18 -10.15
CA ALA A 57 26.94 -21.13 -10.37
C ALA A 57 26.81 -22.29 -9.35
N ALA A 58 26.89 -23.54 -9.81
CA ALA A 58 26.85 -24.70 -8.91
C ALA A 58 28.26 -25.13 -8.42
N THR A 59 29.34 -24.66 -9.08
CA THR A 59 30.74 -24.78 -8.64
C THR A 59 31.57 -23.57 -9.07
N ASP A 60 32.76 -23.40 -8.50
CA ASP A 60 33.70 -22.36 -8.91
C ASP A 60 34.30 -22.68 -10.30
N ILE A 61 34.13 -21.73 -11.22
CA ILE A 61 34.86 -21.47 -12.46
C ILE A 61 34.61 -22.29 -13.76
N GLN A 62 34.33 -21.53 -14.82
CA GLN A 62 34.29 -21.79 -16.28
C GLN A 62 33.18 -22.70 -16.81
N PHE A 63 32.30 -22.12 -17.62
CA PHE A 63 31.32 -22.79 -18.47
C PHE A 63 31.82 -22.80 -19.92
N THR A 64 31.45 -23.85 -20.63
CA THR A 64 31.66 -23.98 -22.06
C THR A 64 30.32 -23.83 -22.78
N ILE A 65 30.35 -23.35 -24.02
CA ILE A 65 29.18 -23.12 -24.87
C ILE A 65 28.40 -24.44 -25.05
N GLY A 66 27.18 -24.49 -24.54
CA GLY A 66 26.25 -25.60 -24.72
C GLY A 66 24.82 -25.08 -24.87
N SER A 67 24.07 -25.66 -25.81
CA SER A 67 22.65 -25.37 -26.01
C SER A 67 21.83 -26.13 -24.98
N HIS A 68 21.01 -25.42 -24.21
CA HIS A 68 20.06 -26.00 -23.27
C HIS A 68 18.65 -25.56 -23.64
N THR A 69 17.70 -26.50 -23.62
CA THR A 69 16.28 -26.21 -23.80
C THR A 69 15.57 -26.42 -22.48
N LEU A 70 14.93 -25.35 -21.99
CA LEU A 70 13.99 -25.38 -20.89
C LEU A 70 12.58 -25.49 -21.45
N SER A 71 11.81 -26.49 -21.00
CA SER A 71 10.42 -26.69 -21.40
C SER A 71 9.50 -26.42 -20.22
N LEU A 72 8.49 -25.59 -20.45
CA LEU A 72 7.41 -25.27 -19.53
C LEU A 72 6.09 -25.69 -20.16
N SER A 73 5.19 -26.24 -19.37
CA SER A 73 3.80 -26.50 -19.79
C SER A 73 2.88 -25.55 -19.03
N TYR A 74 1.87 -25.01 -19.72
CA TYR A 74 0.89 -24.10 -19.14
C TYR A 74 -0.51 -24.40 -19.71
N ASN A 75 -1.55 -23.95 -19.00
CA ASN A 75 -2.92 -24.12 -19.48
C ASN A 75 -3.25 -23.04 -20.53
N LYS A 76 -3.16 -23.42 -21.80
CA LYS A 76 -3.45 -22.58 -22.97
C LYS A 76 -4.88 -22.04 -23.07
N ASP A 77 -5.82 -22.63 -22.33
CA ASP A 77 -7.22 -22.21 -22.36
C ASP A 77 -7.48 -21.06 -21.36
N ASN A 78 -6.58 -20.85 -20.40
CA ASN A 78 -6.72 -19.85 -19.33
C ASN A 78 -5.61 -18.77 -19.35
N LEU A 79 -4.47 -19.07 -19.95
CA LEU A 79 -3.31 -18.18 -20.00
C LEU A 79 -2.93 -17.87 -21.45
N SER A 80 -2.57 -16.61 -21.70
CA SER A 80 -2.06 -16.12 -22.97
C SER A 80 -0.72 -16.77 -23.31
N ASN A 81 -0.28 -16.57 -24.55
CA ASN A 81 1.07 -16.94 -24.93
C ASN A 81 2.08 -16.18 -24.04
N PRO A 82 2.99 -16.89 -23.34
CA PRO A 82 3.92 -16.26 -22.43
C PRO A 82 4.87 -15.28 -23.14
N ILE A 83 5.14 -14.17 -22.46
CA ILE A 83 6.15 -13.19 -22.84
C ILE A 83 7.36 -13.37 -21.93
N TYR A 84 8.51 -13.69 -22.53
CA TYR A 84 9.78 -13.72 -21.80
C TYR A 84 10.49 -12.37 -21.91
N THR A 85 10.83 -11.79 -20.76
CA THR A 85 11.66 -10.60 -20.66
C THR A 85 13.00 -10.96 -20.02
N SER A 86 14.09 -10.82 -20.78
CA SER A 86 15.43 -11.07 -20.23
C SER A 86 15.83 -10.00 -19.22
N LYS A 87 16.42 -10.41 -18.09
CA LYS A 87 16.95 -9.52 -17.05
C LYS A 87 18.41 -9.84 -16.80
N ASN A 88 19.25 -8.81 -16.72
CA ASN A 88 20.70 -8.93 -16.59
C ASN A 88 21.41 -9.60 -17.79
N PHE A 89 20.74 -10.37 -18.64
CA PHE A 89 21.33 -11.05 -19.79
C PHE A 89 20.61 -10.71 -21.10
N ASP A 90 20.81 -9.50 -21.63
CA ASP A 90 20.20 -9.08 -22.89
C ASP A 90 21.27 -8.70 -23.94
N ASN A 91 20.82 -8.32 -25.14
CA ASN A 91 21.70 -7.88 -26.22
C ASN A 91 22.25 -6.45 -26.02
N LYS A 92 21.84 -5.75 -24.95
CA LYS A 92 22.33 -4.41 -24.58
C LYS A 92 23.54 -4.51 -23.65
N ASN A 93 23.60 -5.55 -22.83
CA ASN A 93 24.71 -5.86 -21.93
C ASN A 93 25.81 -6.66 -22.66
N LEU A 94 26.49 -6.01 -23.60
CA LEU A 94 27.57 -6.62 -24.38
C LEU A 94 28.87 -6.72 -23.57
N CYS A 95 29.41 -7.92 -23.41
CA CYS A 95 30.75 -8.14 -22.85
C CYS A 95 31.71 -8.69 -23.91
N ALA A 96 32.91 -8.11 -24.00
CA ALA A 96 33.93 -8.54 -24.96
C ALA A 96 34.67 -9.78 -24.43
N MET A 97 34.62 -10.89 -25.17
CA MET A 97 35.49 -12.04 -24.96
C MET A 97 36.45 -12.19 -26.13
N GLY A 98 37.75 -12.02 -25.89
CA GLY A 98 38.77 -12.25 -26.93
C GLY A 98 38.49 -11.52 -28.25
N ASN A 99 38.11 -10.24 -28.17
CA ASN A 99 37.71 -9.39 -29.31
C ASN A 99 36.43 -9.81 -30.06
N THR A 100 35.66 -10.77 -29.52
CA THR A 100 34.34 -11.14 -30.04
C THR A 100 33.26 -10.62 -29.09
N ILE A 101 32.30 -9.88 -29.65
CA ILE A 101 31.11 -9.42 -28.93
C ILE A 101 30.04 -10.49 -29.14
N ALA A 102 29.53 -11.10 -28.06
CA ALA A 102 28.45 -12.08 -28.11
C ALA A 102 27.31 -11.68 -27.16
N PRO A 103 26.03 -11.81 -27.56
CA PRO A 103 24.91 -11.66 -26.64
C PRO A 103 24.95 -12.79 -25.61
N TYR A 104 24.86 -12.43 -24.33
CA TYR A 104 25.05 -13.33 -23.18
C TYR A 104 23.96 -14.41 -23.07
N PHE A 105 22.76 -14.06 -23.54
CA PHE A 105 21.58 -14.91 -23.54
C PHE A 105 20.71 -14.47 -24.72
N ALA A 106 20.78 -15.19 -25.83
CA ALA A 106 19.82 -15.05 -26.92
C ALA A 106 18.88 -16.26 -26.84
N PRO A 107 17.85 -16.21 -25.98
CA PRO A 107 16.89 -17.30 -25.89
C PRO A 107 16.12 -17.33 -27.20
N LEU A 108 16.23 -18.43 -27.92
CA LEU A 108 15.24 -18.79 -28.91
C LEU A 108 14.02 -19.28 -28.14
N VAL A 109 12.97 -18.48 -28.19
CA VAL A 109 11.70 -18.78 -27.56
C VAL A 109 10.77 -19.36 -28.61
N ASN A 110 10.28 -20.57 -28.38
CA ASN A 110 9.26 -21.21 -29.21
C ASN A 110 8.06 -21.55 -28.34
N TYR A 111 6.88 -21.19 -28.82
CA TYR A 111 5.61 -21.53 -28.18
C TYR A 111 4.81 -22.42 -29.12
N ASP A 112 4.21 -23.46 -28.56
CA ASP A 112 3.20 -24.27 -29.24
C ASP A 112 1.88 -24.06 -28.50
N GLN A 113 1.00 -23.29 -29.14
CA GLN A 113 -0.31 -22.95 -28.61
C GLN A 113 -1.26 -24.16 -28.64
N GLU A 114 -1.08 -25.15 -29.52
CA GLU A 114 -1.92 -26.35 -29.53
C GLU A 114 -1.55 -27.28 -28.37
N ALA A 115 -0.26 -27.41 -28.08
CA ALA A 115 0.25 -28.29 -27.03
C ALA A 115 0.30 -27.64 -25.62
N GLY A 116 0.11 -26.33 -25.49
CA GLY A 116 0.27 -25.61 -24.21
C GLY A 116 1.71 -25.69 -23.70
N THR A 117 2.68 -25.65 -24.62
CA THR A 117 4.10 -25.77 -24.28
C THR A 117 4.87 -24.51 -24.67
N PHE A 118 5.78 -24.14 -23.80
CA PHE A 118 6.67 -23.01 -23.96
C PHE A 118 8.11 -23.48 -23.78
N ASN A 119 8.90 -23.32 -24.83
CA ASN A 119 10.28 -23.78 -24.87
C ASN A 119 11.21 -22.57 -24.95
N ILE A 120 12.11 -22.45 -23.98
CA ILE A 120 13.23 -21.51 -24.02
C ILE A 120 14.48 -22.32 -24.36
N ALA A 121 14.94 -22.23 -25.60
CA ALA A 121 16.25 -22.74 -26.00
C ALA A 121 17.27 -21.61 -25.86
N THR A 122 18.33 -21.83 -25.09
CA THR A 122 19.33 -20.80 -24.81
C THR A 122 20.74 -21.32 -24.99
N ASN A 123 21.57 -20.50 -25.63
CA ASN A 123 23.02 -20.64 -25.62
C ASN A 123 23.56 -19.73 -24.52
N ILE A 124 23.86 -20.31 -23.36
CA ILE A 124 24.31 -19.56 -22.20
C ILE A 124 25.82 -19.35 -22.28
N ILE A 125 26.26 -18.08 -22.21
CA ILE A 125 27.69 -17.71 -22.22
C ILE A 125 28.10 -16.93 -20.95
N ILE A 126 28.61 -17.57 -19.89
CA ILE A 126 28.93 -16.98 -18.54
C ILE A 126 30.45 -16.80 -18.20
N PRO A 127 31.22 -15.90 -18.82
CA PRO A 127 32.67 -15.81 -18.57
C PRO A 127 33.04 -15.64 -17.09
N LYS A 128 34.20 -16.17 -16.70
CA LYS A 128 34.83 -15.97 -15.37
C LYS A 128 34.94 -14.47 -14.99
N TYR A 129 35.03 -13.61 -16.00
CA TYR A 129 35.12 -12.16 -15.87
C TYR A 129 34.18 -11.51 -16.92
N GLY A 130 32.96 -11.16 -16.53
CA GLY A 130 32.01 -10.45 -17.39
C GLY A 130 30.75 -10.02 -16.62
N CYS A 131 30.01 -9.05 -17.17
CA CYS A 131 28.80 -8.49 -16.58
C CYS A 131 27.54 -9.06 -17.24
N PRO A 132 26.57 -9.60 -16.47
CA PRO A 132 26.59 -9.77 -15.02
C PRO A 132 27.44 -11.00 -14.65
N LYS A 133 28.07 -10.97 -13.49
CA LYS A 133 28.84 -12.10 -12.96
C LYS A 133 27.87 -13.06 -12.29
N VAL A 134 27.79 -14.30 -12.78
CA VAL A 134 27.07 -15.36 -12.05
C VAL A 134 27.95 -15.84 -10.91
N THR A 135 27.48 -15.68 -9.67
CA THR A 135 28.14 -16.14 -8.44
C THR A 135 27.42 -17.38 -7.90
N GLN A 136 27.75 -17.80 -6.67
CA GLN A 136 26.98 -18.81 -5.95
C GLN A 136 25.62 -18.27 -5.45
N ASP A 137 25.37 -16.97 -5.62
CA ASP A 137 24.10 -16.33 -5.28
C ASP A 137 23.12 -16.43 -6.46
N TRP A 138 21.84 -16.47 -6.14
CA TRP A 138 20.78 -16.50 -7.14
C TRP A 138 20.66 -15.14 -7.84
N LEU A 139 20.77 -15.15 -9.17
CA LEU A 139 20.58 -13.99 -10.02
C LEU A 139 19.37 -14.23 -10.92
N THR A 140 18.46 -13.25 -11.02
CA THR A 140 17.33 -13.33 -11.95
C THR A 140 17.84 -13.18 -13.38
N ALA A 141 17.63 -14.21 -14.20
CA ALA A 141 18.00 -14.24 -15.61
C ALA A 141 16.93 -13.64 -16.54
N GLY A 142 15.68 -13.66 -16.10
CA GLY A 142 14.56 -13.09 -16.83
C GLY A 142 13.25 -13.43 -16.14
N THR A 143 12.17 -12.89 -16.67
CA THR A 143 10.81 -13.09 -16.14
C THR A 143 9.93 -13.60 -17.28
N ILE A 144 9.18 -14.67 -17.04
CA ILE A 144 8.13 -15.15 -17.94
C ILE A 144 6.81 -14.60 -17.42
N CYS A 145 6.05 -13.89 -18.24
CA CYS A 145 4.73 -13.38 -17.89
C CYS A 145 3.65 -13.97 -18.78
N PHE A 146 2.50 -14.25 -18.20
CA PHE A 146 1.27 -14.67 -18.85
C PHE A 146 0.19 -13.63 -18.54
N GLU A 147 -0.69 -13.36 -19.50
CA GLU A 147 -1.95 -12.67 -19.25
C GLU A 147 -3.06 -13.70 -19.10
N MET A 148 -4.01 -13.45 -18.21
CA MET A 148 -5.20 -14.28 -18.09
C MET A 148 -6.18 -13.90 -19.20
N ILE A 149 -6.47 -14.87 -20.07
CA ILE A 149 -7.33 -14.68 -21.26
C ILE A 149 -8.77 -15.11 -21.02
N SER A 150 -9.07 -15.58 -19.82
CA SER A 150 -10.37 -16.06 -19.37
C SER A 150 -10.69 -15.42 -18.03
N ASP A 151 -11.97 -15.08 -17.83
CA ASP A 151 -12.51 -14.61 -16.53
C ASP A 151 -12.46 -15.71 -15.46
N ILE A 152 -12.12 -16.94 -15.86
CA ILE A 152 -11.82 -18.06 -14.97
C ILE A 152 -10.31 -18.03 -14.71
N GLN A 153 -9.94 -17.61 -13.50
CA GLN A 153 -8.57 -17.75 -12.98
C GLN A 153 -8.09 -19.20 -13.18
N PRO A 154 -6.85 -19.44 -13.63
CA PRO A 154 -6.38 -20.80 -13.87
C PRO A 154 -6.46 -21.60 -12.57
N THR A 155 -7.33 -22.62 -12.55
CA THR A 155 -7.65 -23.42 -11.36
C THR A 155 -6.49 -24.31 -10.87
N ALA A 156 -5.35 -24.29 -11.56
CA ALA A 156 -4.06 -24.77 -11.05
C ALA A 156 -2.93 -24.37 -12.01
N PHE A 157 -1.86 -23.81 -11.46
CA PHE A 157 -0.57 -23.72 -12.14
C PHE A 157 0.33 -24.84 -11.61
N TYR A 158 0.77 -25.73 -12.49
CA TYR A 158 1.63 -26.84 -12.11
C TYR A 158 3.05 -26.57 -12.60
N TRP A 159 3.96 -26.17 -11.71
CA TRP A 159 5.39 -26.05 -12.06
C TRP A 159 6.20 -27.16 -11.38
N ASN A 160 7.15 -27.74 -12.12
CA ASN A 160 8.16 -28.58 -11.51
C ASN A 160 9.28 -27.68 -10.98
N LYS A 161 9.44 -27.61 -9.65
CA LYS A 161 10.47 -26.79 -9.00
C LYS A 161 11.90 -27.16 -9.42
N ASP A 162 12.10 -28.38 -9.90
CA ASP A 162 13.41 -28.98 -10.21
C ASP A 162 13.73 -29.01 -11.72
N LEU A 163 12.86 -28.46 -12.58
CA LEU A 163 13.07 -28.30 -14.04
C LEU A 163 13.60 -29.55 -14.78
N THR A 164 13.08 -30.73 -14.46
CA THR A 164 13.47 -31.97 -15.17
C THR A 164 12.79 -32.09 -16.53
N LEU A 165 13.55 -32.52 -17.55
CA LEU A 165 13.09 -32.77 -18.93
C LEU A 165 11.88 -33.73 -18.97
N ILE A 166 10.79 -33.31 -19.62
CA ILE A 166 9.64 -34.17 -19.94
C ILE A 166 9.73 -34.50 -21.42
N THR A 167 9.96 -35.77 -21.78
CA THR A 167 9.90 -36.19 -23.18
C THR A 167 8.45 -36.49 -23.58
N PRO A 168 8.02 -36.14 -24.81
CA PRO A 168 6.64 -36.36 -25.27
C PRO A 168 6.20 -37.83 -25.31
N ASP A 169 7.13 -38.78 -25.23
CA ASP A 169 6.87 -40.22 -25.36
C ASP A 169 6.82 -40.97 -24.01
N GLY A 170 6.92 -40.27 -22.88
CA GLY A 170 6.69 -40.83 -21.55
C GLY A 170 7.65 -41.95 -21.13
N SER A 171 8.81 -42.10 -21.76
CA SER A 171 9.73 -43.21 -21.45
C SER A 171 11.03 -42.74 -20.75
N THR A 172 11.12 -43.12 -19.47
CA THR A 172 12.33 -43.27 -18.64
C THR A 172 12.98 -42.03 -18.00
N ASN A 173 12.35 -41.53 -16.93
CA ASN A 173 12.81 -41.76 -15.55
C ASN A 173 12.00 -40.86 -14.62
N LEU A 174 10.82 -41.37 -14.24
CA LEU A 174 10.20 -41.02 -12.98
C LEU A 174 11.20 -41.36 -11.86
N LYS A 175 11.87 -40.36 -11.29
CA LYS A 175 12.07 -40.43 -9.84
C LYS A 175 10.71 -40.10 -9.25
N ASN A 176 10.11 -41.11 -8.64
CA ASN A 176 8.85 -41.01 -7.90
C ASN A 176 8.97 -39.97 -6.79
N ASN A 177 8.80 -38.70 -7.11
CA ASN A 177 8.10 -37.79 -6.21
C ASN A 177 6.74 -37.55 -6.83
N SER A 178 5.75 -37.95 -6.04
CA SER A 178 4.32 -37.81 -6.29
C SER A 178 3.98 -36.37 -6.70
N MET A 179 2.88 -36.20 -7.44
CA MET A 179 2.25 -34.90 -7.74
C MET A 179 2.00 -34.03 -6.49
N SER A 180 2.19 -34.61 -5.29
CA SER A 180 2.16 -33.96 -3.98
C SER A 180 3.31 -32.98 -3.68
N ASP A 181 4.36 -32.93 -4.52
CA ASP A 181 5.45 -31.95 -4.40
C ASP A 181 5.23 -30.72 -5.31
N LEU A 182 4.10 -30.65 -6.03
CA LEU A 182 3.61 -29.42 -6.66
C LEU A 182 2.92 -28.60 -5.56
N ASP A 183 3.37 -27.37 -5.35
CA ASP A 183 2.60 -26.42 -4.54
C ASP A 183 1.31 -26.09 -5.30
N THR A 184 0.18 -26.40 -4.70
CA THR A 184 -1.12 -25.93 -5.20
C THR A 184 -1.32 -24.50 -4.71
N ILE A 185 -1.60 -23.58 -5.62
CA ILE A 185 -2.27 -22.33 -5.24
C ILE A 185 -3.62 -22.74 -4.63
N PRO A 186 -3.93 -22.37 -3.37
CA PRO A 186 -5.26 -22.59 -2.83
C PRO A 186 -6.29 -21.94 -3.75
N THR A 187 -7.08 -22.77 -4.41
CA THR A 187 -8.23 -22.37 -5.21
C THR A 187 -9.37 -22.06 -4.27
N SER A 188 -9.67 -20.79 -4.09
CA SER A 188 -10.99 -20.35 -3.65
C SER A 188 -11.30 -19.04 -4.35
N THR A 189 -11.69 -19.09 -5.61
CA THR A 189 -12.62 -18.07 -6.10
C THR A 189 -13.99 -18.64 -5.80
N SER A 190 -14.49 -18.39 -4.58
CA SER A 190 -15.93 -18.40 -4.36
C SER A 190 -16.56 -17.50 -5.42
N LYS A 191 -17.80 -17.82 -5.80
CA LYS A 191 -18.62 -16.87 -6.55
C LYS A 191 -18.62 -15.53 -5.79
N ASP A 192 -18.58 -14.44 -6.52
CA ASP A 192 -18.68 -13.06 -6.03
C ASP A 192 -19.74 -12.42 -6.94
N THR A 193 -20.90 -12.12 -6.38
CA THR A 193 -22.12 -11.89 -7.14
C THR A 193 -22.31 -10.42 -7.52
N ASP A 194 -22.02 -9.51 -6.60
CA ASP A 194 -22.15 -8.06 -6.73
C ASP A 194 -20.81 -7.36 -7.06
N LYS A 195 -19.68 -8.09 -6.97
CA LYS A 195 -18.35 -7.66 -7.44
C LYS A 195 -17.74 -6.54 -6.61
N ASP A 196 -17.99 -6.59 -5.31
CA ASP A 196 -17.48 -5.67 -4.31
C ASP A 196 -16.02 -6.02 -3.89
N GLY A 197 -15.56 -7.24 -4.23
CA GLY A 197 -14.23 -7.76 -3.92
C GLY A 197 -14.20 -8.73 -2.73
N LEU A 198 -15.34 -8.96 -2.08
CA LEU A 198 -15.61 -10.08 -1.19
C LEU A 198 -16.17 -11.25 -2.00
N SER A 199 -16.49 -12.38 -1.38
CA SER A 199 -16.96 -13.55 -2.11
C SER A 199 -18.18 -14.14 -1.41
N ASP A 200 -19.16 -14.74 -2.12
CA ASP A 200 -20.42 -15.29 -1.59
C ASP A 200 -20.23 -16.14 -0.32
N ASN A 201 -19.12 -16.88 -0.24
CA ASN A 201 -18.79 -17.69 0.93
C ASN A 201 -18.22 -16.86 2.09
N ASP A 202 -17.40 -15.86 1.80
CA ASP A 202 -16.89 -14.91 2.79
C ASP A 202 -18.01 -13.99 3.27
N GLU A 203 -18.89 -13.53 2.39
CA GLU A 203 -20.08 -12.75 2.74
C GLU A 203 -20.97 -13.53 3.71
N SER A 204 -21.27 -14.80 3.40
CA SER A 204 -21.98 -15.67 4.33
C SER A 204 -21.25 -15.87 5.68
N LYS A 205 -19.93 -15.70 5.74
CA LYS A 205 -19.13 -15.86 6.95
C LYS A 205 -19.12 -14.57 7.79
N TYR A 206 -19.05 -13.41 7.14
CA TYR A 206 -19.03 -12.10 7.79
C TYR A 206 -20.45 -11.55 8.04
N GLY A 207 -21.47 -12.12 7.41
CA GLY A 207 -22.87 -11.79 7.62
C GLY A 207 -23.43 -10.77 6.64
N THR A 208 -22.67 -10.40 5.61
CA THR A 208 -23.06 -9.49 4.54
C THR A 208 -23.92 -10.18 3.46
N ASP A 209 -24.60 -9.40 2.61
CA ASP A 209 -25.47 -9.93 1.56
C ASP A 209 -24.70 -10.11 0.24
N ALA A 210 -24.59 -11.35 -0.22
CA ALA A 210 -23.97 -11.74 -1.50
C ALA A 210 -24.70 -11.25 -2.75
N SER A 211 -25.42 -10.16 -2.70
CA SER A 211 -26.02 -9.47 -3.83
C SER A 211 -26.11 -7.96 -3.62
N ASP A 212 -25.59 -7.47 -2.50
CA ASP A 212 -25.54 -6.08 -2.11
C ASP A 212 -24.09 -5.72 -1.81
N PRO A 213 -23.42 -4.95 -2.68
CA PRO A 213 -21.98 -4.71 -2.55
C PRO A 213 -21.60 -3.78 -1.39
N ASP A 214 -22.58 -3.25 -0.66
CA ASP A 214 -22.47 -2.29 0.47
C ASP A 214 -23.63 -2.58 1.43
N SER A 215 -23.37 -3.43 2.42
CA SER A 215 -24.39 -4.08 3.26
C SER A 215 -25.01 -3.14 4.30
N ASP A 216 -24.31 -2.09 4.73
CA ASP A 216 -24.81 -1.11 5.70
C ASP A 216 -25.13 0.27 5.10
N ASN A 217 -24.84 0.45 3.81
CA ASN A 217 -25.22 1.60 2.98
C ASN A 217 -24.55 2.91 3.38
N ASP A 218 -23.30 2.85 3.84
CA ASP A 218 -22.50 4.03 4.20
C ASP A 218 -21.71 4.61 2.99
N GLY A 219 -21.64 3.87 1.89
CA GLY A 219 -20.94 4.23 0.66
C GLY A 219 -19.57 3.55 0.46
N LEU A 220 -19.15 2.69 1.38
CA LEU A 220 -17.98 1.83 1.31
C LEU A 220 -18.42 0.40 0.97
N LEU A 221 -17.65 -0.30 0.14
CA LEU A 221 -18.02 -1.66 -0.27
C LEU A 221 -17.57 -2.68 0.79
N ASP A 222 -18.33 -3.75 1.05
CA ASP A 222 -17.99 -4.74 2.10
C ASP A 222 -16.57 -5.31 1.94
N GLY A 223 -16.18 -5.57 0.69
CA GLY A 223 -14.83 -5.98 0.31
C GLY A 223 -13.76 -4.94 0.64
N GLN A 224 -14.04 -3.64 0.46
CA GLN A 224 -13.13 -2.55 0.83
C GLN A 224 -12.97 -2.45 2.34
N GLU A 225 -14.07 -2.53 3.07
CA GLU A 225 -14.09 -2.50 4.53
C GLU A 225 -13.25 -3.63 5.12
N LEU A 226 -13.54 -4.88 4.78
CA LEU A 226 -12.84 -6.02 5.37
C LEU A 226 -11.39 -6.17 4.91
N ILE A 227 -11.08 -5.85 3.64
CA ILE A 227 -9.75 -6.14 3.06
C ILE A 227 -8.81 -4.95 3.20
N ILE A 228 -9.31 -3.73 3.01
CA ILE A 228 -8.50 -2.51 2.90
C ILE A 228 -8.60 -1.69 4.18
N VAL A 229 -9.79 -1.16 4.50
CA VAL A 229 -9.98 -0.12 5.53
C VAL A 229 -9.86 -0.71 6.93
N LYS A 230 -10.47 -1.89 7.15
CA LYS A 230 -10.59 -2.65 8.41
C LYS A 230 -11.75 -2.22 9.32
N THR A 231 -12.81 -1.70 8.73
CA THR A 231 -14.11 -1.39 9.35
C THR A 231 -15.05 -2.62 9.37
N ASP A 232 -16.22 -2.48 10.01
CA ASP A 232 -17.24 -3.53 10.12
C ASP A 232 -18.35 -3.32 9.07
N PRO A 233 -18.47 -4.20 8.03
CA PRO A 233 -19.39 -4.01 6.89
C PRO A 233 -20.89 -4.17 7.20
N LEU A 234 -21.24 -4.15 8.48
CA LEU A 234 -22.60 -4.21 8.98
C LEU A 234 -22.89 -3.05 9.93
N ASN A 235 -21.97 -2.10 10.03
CA ASN A 235 -22.03 -0.97 10.92
C ASN A 235 -21.49 0.27 10.20
N PRO A 236 -22.37 1.20 9.79
CA PRO A 236 -22.01 2.32 8.90
C PRO A 236 -21.14 3.41 9.57
N ASP A 237 -20.65 3.16 10.78
CA ASP A 237 -19.93 4.08 11.69
C ASP A 237 -19.21 3.18 12.72
N THR A 238 -18.02 2.70 12.37
CA THR A 238 -17.31 1.60 13.06
C THR A 238 -16.78 2.01 14.42
N ASP A 239 -16.17 3.18 14.54
CA ASP A 239 -15.74 3.70 15.83
C ASP A 239 -16.92 4.23 16.65
N GLY A 240 -18.03 4.65 16.04
CA GLY A 240 -19.22 5.16 16.72
C GLY A 240 -19.08 6.62 17.12
N ASP A 241 -18.48 7.45 16.27
CA ASP A 241 -18.22 8.87 16.49
C ASP A 241 -19.19 9.81 15.75
N THR A 242 -20.20 9.25 15.07
CA THR A 242 -21.25 9.93 14.29
C THR A 242 -20.91 10.34 12.86
N VAL A 243 -19.66 10.19 12.44
CA VAL A 243 -19.27 10.21 11.02
C VAL A 243 -19.40 8.77 10.49
N ALA A 244 -19.58 8.64 9.17
CA ALA A 244 -19.80 7.34 8.55
C ALA A 244 -18.50 6.87 7.88
N ASP A 245 -18.16 5.58 7.97
CA ASP A 245 -16.88 5.07 7.48
C ASP A 245 -16.67 5.40 5.99
N GLY A 246 -17.72 5.37 5.17
CA GLY A 246 -17.69 5.76 3.76
C GLY A 246 -17.37 7.23 3.48
N LEU A 247 -17.59 8.13 4.44
CA LEU A 247 -17.19 9.55 4.38
C LEU A 247 -15.72 9.74 4.76
N GLU A 248 -15.25 9.02 5.76
CA GLU A 248 -13.88 9.10 6.30
C GLU A 248 -12.88 8.27 5.50
N ALA A 249 -13.34 7.21 4.83
CA ALA A 249 -12.54 6.35 3.97
C ALA A 249 -13.06 6.31 2.52
N PRO A 250 -13.22 7.46 1.84
CA PRO A 250 -13.87 7.53 0.54
C PRO A 250 -13.14 6.68 -0.49
N SER A 251 -13.87 5.75 -1.13
CA SER A 251 -13.31 4.77 -2.08
C SER A 251 -12.22 3.87 -1.47
N GLY A 252 -12.23 3.63 -0.16
CA GLY A 252 -11.28 2.80 0.57
C GLY A 252 -9.91 3.45 0.78
N GLN A 253 -9.82 4.79 0.71
CA GLN A 253 -8.61 5.51 1.10
C GLN A 253 -8.48 5.51 2.62
N LYS A 254 -7.30 5.21 3.14
CA LYS A 254 -6.99 5.32 4.56
C LYS A 254 -6.59 6.76 4.85
N ILE A 255 -7.57 7.60 5.19
CA ILE A 255 -7.32 8.95 5.71
C ILE A 255 -6.89 8.80 7.17
N ASP A 256 -5.94 9.62 7.59
CA ASP A 256 -5.29 9.63 8.90
C ASP A 256 -4.91 11.09 9.13
N THR A 257 -5.87 11.86 9.66
CA THR A 257 -5.87 13.32 9.68
C THR A 257 -4.79 13.90 10.60
N ASP A 258 -4.53 13.24 11.72
CA ASP A 258 -3.52 13.63 12.70
C ASP A 258 -2.14 12.94 12.55
N GLY A 259 -2.07 11.86 11.76
CA GLY A 259 -0.86 11.07 11.53
C GLY A 259 -0.47 10.13 12.67
N ASP A 260 -1.39 9.76 13.57
CA ASP A 260 -1.15 8.91 14.73
C ASP A 260 -1.10 7.40 14.40
N SER A 261 -1.42 7.05 13.14
CA SER A 261 -1.51 5.69 12.57
C SER A 261 -2.80 4.91 12.83
N ILE A 262 -3.79 5.53 13.47
CA ILE A 262 -5.20 5.18 13.39
C ILE A 262 -5.77 5.94 12.18
N ILE A 263 -6.79 5.38 11.52
CA ILE A 263 -7.42 6.06 10.38
C ILE A 263 -8.71 6.68 10.91
N ASP A 264 -9.14 7.80 10.33
CA ASP A 264 -10.34 8.55 10.75
C ASP A 264 -11.52 7.59 11.04
N ALA A 265 -11.89 6.73 10.07
CA ALA A 265 -12.94 5.69 10.20
C ALA A 265 -12.74 4.59 11.29
N LEU A 266 -11.70 4.69 12.12
CA LEU A 266 -11.41 3.84 13.27
C LEU A 266 -10.93 4.65 14.49
N ASP A 267 -10.94 5.97 14.39
CA ASP A 267 -10.57 6.92 15.44
C ASP A 267 -11.84 7.56 16.01
N LYS A 268 -11.75 8.28 17.13
CA LYS A 268 -12.90 8.96 17.74
C LYS A 268 -12.67 10.45 17.90
N ASP A 269 -11.51 10.91 17.45
CA ASP A 269 -10.83 12.16 17.72
C ASP A 269 -9.82 12.33 16.57
N ASP A 270 -10.35 12.50 15.37
CA ASP A 270 -9.61 12.36 14.08
C ASP A 270 -8.44 13.32 13.92
N ASP A 271 -8.49 14.45 14.60
CA ASP A 271 -7.47 15.49 14.57
C ASP A 271 -6.58 15.52 15.84
N ASN A 272 -6.89 14.62 16.80
CA ASN A 272 -6.24 14.41 18.08
C ASN A 272 -6.08 15.69 18.92
N ASP A 273 -7.14 16.49 18.96
CA ASP A 273 -7.20 17.71 19.74
C ASP A 273 -7.77 17.52 21.17
N ASN A 274 -8.21 16.30 21.51
CA ASN A 274 -8.85 15.87 22.76
C ASN A 274 -10.35 16.20 22.88
N ILE A 275 -10.97 16.73 21.85
CA ILE A 275 -12.42 16.82 21.71
C ILE A 275 -12.84 15.68 20.77
N PRO A 276 -13.59 14.68 21.25
CA PRO A 276 -14.03 13.61 20.37
C PRO A 276 -14.90 14.15 19.22
N THR A 277 -14.75 13.64 18.01
CA THR A 277 -15.51 13.98 16.80
C THR A 277 -17.02 14.14 17.06
N ALA A 278 -17.61 13.20 17.82
CA ALA A 278 -19.03 13.23 18.18
C ALA A 278 -19.48 14.45 19.02
N ASN A 279 -18.55 15.14 19.66
CA ASN A 279 -18.78 16.34 20.47
C ASN A 279 -18.49 17.64 19.72
N GLU A 280 -17.88 17.56 18.54
CA GLU A 280 -17.58 18.69 17.66
C GLU A 280 -18.78 19.04 16.78
N ASP A 281 -19.91 19.17 17.46
CA ASP A 281 -21.21 19.57 16.92
C ASP A 281 -21.73 20.76 17.73
N PRO A 282 -21.16 21.97 17.54
CA PRO A 282 -21.54 23.17 18.30
C PRO A 282 -23.02 23.52 18.18
N ASN A 283 -23.66 23.13 17.07
CA ASN A 283 -25.06 23.44 16.79
C ASN A 283 -26.04 22.36 17.31
N ASN A 284 -25.53 21.18 17.70
CA ASN A 284 -26.23 20.01 18.25
C ASN A 284 -27.27 19.41 17.28
N ASP A 285 -26.98 19.38 15.98
CA ASP A 285 -27.81 18.72 14.95
C ASP A 285 -27.42 17.27 14.67
N LYS A 286 -26.36 16.79 15.33
CA LYS A 286 -25.74 15.46 15.22
C LYS A 286 -25.07 15.21 13.89
N ASN A 287 -24.48 16.26 13.32
CA ASN A 287 -23.75 16.16 12.08
C ASN A 287 -22.48 17.05 12.12
N PRO A 288 -21.40 16.57 12.79
CA PRO A 288 -20.14 17.32 12.89
C PRO A 288 -19.52 17.64 11.51
N THR A 289 -19.90 16.88 10.47
CA THR A 289 -19.42 17.09 9.09
C THR A 289 -19.77 18.44 8.46
N ASN A 290 -20.65 19.24 9.08
CA ASN A 290 -21.06 20.54 8.56
C ASN A 290 -20.67 21.74 9.44
N ASP A 291 -20.06 21.49 10.58
CA ASP A 291 -19.64 22.51 11.53
C ASP A 291 -18.22 22.96 11.20
N ASP A 292 -18.05 24.26 10.95
CA ASP A 292 -16.82 24.91 10.49
C ASP A 292 -16.81 26.30 11.15
N THR A 293 -16.19 26.40 12.33
CA THR A 293 -16.27 27.58 13.21
C THR A 293 -15.56 28.79 12.59
N ASP A 294 -14.43 28.60 11.93
CA ASP A 294 -13.60 29.67 11.37
C ASP A 294 -13.84 29.95 9.87
N ASP A 295 -14.74 29.19 9.21
CA ASP A 295 -15.09 29.25 7.79
C ASP A 295 -13.90 28.93 6.84
N ASP A 296 -12.94 28.10 7.24
CA ASP A 296 -11.77 27.80 6.42
C ASP A 296 -11.97 26.62 5.43
N LYS A 297 -13.11 25.91 5.57
CA LYS A 297 -13.59 24.73 4.83
C LYS A 297 -13.07 23.38 5.31
N ILE A 298 -12.41 23.34 6.45
CA ILE A 298 -12.15 22.12 7.20
C ILE A 298 -13.18 22.09 8.33
N PRO A 299 -14.06 21.08 8.39
CA PRO A 299 -14.94 20.95 9.53
C PRO A 299 -14.16 20.75 10.82
N ASN A 300 -14.72 21.18 11.94
CA ASN A 300 -14.05 21.17 13.26
C ASN A 300 -13.36 19.84 13.58
N TYR A 301 -14.06 18.71 13.37
CA TYR A 301 -13.50 17.38 13.65
C TYR A 301 -12.26 16.97 12.85
N LEU A 302 -11.86 17.75 11.84
CA LEU A 302 -10.63 17.58 11.07
C LEU A 302 -9.65 18.76 11.25
N ASP A 303 -9.97 19.71 12.12
CA ASP A 303 -9.25 20.96 12.37
C ASP A 303 -8.85 21.15 13.84
N ASN A 304 -7.57 20.89 14.12
CA ASN A 304 -7.01 21.06 15.46
C ASN A 304 -6.83 22.49 15.96
N ASN A 305 -7.43 23.46 15.26
CA ASN A 305 -7.51 24.86 15.62
C ASN A 305 -8.84 25.48 15.13
N ASP A 306 -9.95 24.90 15.59
CA ASP A 306 -11.35 25.24 15.29
C ASP A 306 -11.68 26.72 15.02
N ASP A 307 -11.18 27.64 15.84
CA ASP A 307 -11.53 29.06 15.79
C ASP A 307 -10.46 29.94 15.09
N ASN A 308 -9.38 29.31 14.63
CA ASN A 308 -8.21 29.93 14.01
C ASN A 308 -7.50 30.95 14.89
N ASP A 309 -7.48 30.76 16.20
CA ASP A 309 -6.75 31.63 17.11
C ASP A 309 -5.24 31.28 17.18
N PRO A 310 -4.44 32.00 18.01
CA PRO A 310 -3.03 31.68 18.25
C PRO A 310 -2.75 30.50 19.20
N ILE A 311 -3.75 29.92 19.84
CA ILE A 311 -3.68 28.72 20.65
C ILE A 311 -3.99 27.53 19.71
N LEU A 312 -4.37 26.38 20.23
CA LEU A 312 -4.75 25.17 19.49
C LEU A 312 -5.75 24.52 20.42
N THR A 313 -6.83 23.94 19.91
CA THR A 313 -7.93 23.39 20.70
C THR A 313 -7.44 22.57 21.91
N LYS A 314 -6.50 21.64 21.68
CA LYS A 314 -5.90 20.80 22.75
C LYS A 314 -5.23 21.53 23.92
N ASN A 315 -4.92 22.81 23.78
CA ASN A 315 -4.28 23.62 24.81
C ASN A 315 -5.25 24.57 25.51
N GLU A 316 -6.54 24.49 25.20
CA GLU A 316 -7.59 25.41 25.68
C GLU A 316 -8.42 24.84 26.83
N ASP A 317 -8.06 23.66 27.34
CA ASP A 317 -8.48 23.19 28.66
C ASP A 317 -7.76 24.01 29.75
N THR A 318 -8.25 25.23 29.95
CA THR A 318 -7.67 26.26 30.82
C THR A 318 -7.55 25.75 32.26
N ASN A 319 -8.55 25.00 32.72
CA ASN A 319 -8.63 24.53 34.10
C ASN A 319 -8.02 23.12 34.31
N LYS A 320 -7.76 22.37 33.23
CA LYS A 320 -7.17 21.02 33.19
C LYS A 320 -8.04 19.92 33.77
N ASP A 321 -9.36 20.05 33.66
CA ASP A 321 -10.32 19.03 34.07
C ASP A 321 -10.73 18.09 32.93
N GLY A 322 -10.27 18.36 31.71
CA GLY A 322 -10.57 17.60 30.50
C GLY A 322 -11.95 17.87 29.92
N ASN A 323 -12.59 18.98 30.29
CA ASN A 323 -13.90 19.38 29.79
C ASN A 323 -13.88 20.76 29.12
N PHE A 324 -13.35 20.80 27.89
CA PHE A 324 -13.25 22.01 27.06
C PHE A 324 -14.56 22.80 26.93
N SER A 325 -15.72 22.12 26.92
CA SER A 325 -17.04 22.75 26.79
C SER A 325 -17.45 23.68 27.95
N ASN A 326 -16.73 23.69 29.07
CA ASN A 326 -17.04 24.56 30.22
C ASN A 326 -16.05 25.71 30.43
N ASP A 327 -14.95 25.74 29.67
CA ASP A 327 -13.96 26.80 29.71
C ASP A 327 -14.46 27.93 28.81
N ASP A 328 -14.66 29.10 29.40
CA ASP A 328 -15.26 30.31 28.81
C ASP A 328 -14.64 31.49 29.58
N ASP A 329 -13.44 31.88 29.18
CA ASP A 329 -12.57 32.77 29.93
C ASP A 329 -13.12 34.21 29.98
N ASP A 330 -13.89 34.61 28.97
CA ASP A 330 -14.47 35.96 28.87
C ASP A 330 -15.94 36.06 29.32
N GLY A 331 -16.63 34.92 29.45
CA GLY A 331 -17.98 34.80 29.95
C GLY A 331 -19.06 35.18 28.94
N ASP A 332 -18.77 35.14 27.64
CA ASP A 332 -19.73 35.44 26.59
C ASP A 332 -20.65 34.24 26.24
N GLY A 333 -20.29 33.04 26.72
CA GLY A 333 -21.05 31.80 26.58
C GLY A 333 -20.65 30.93 25.40
N ILE A 334 -19.57 31.27 24.68
CA ILE A 334 -18.90 30.42 23.69
C ILE A 334 -17.72 29.73 24.39
N PRO A 335 -17.55 28.40 24.26
CA PRO A 335 -16.37 27.73 24.80
C PRO A 335 -15.08 28.27 24.18
N ASP A 336 -13.99 28.30 24.95
CA ASP A 336 -12.70 28.86 24.55
C ASP A 336 -12.23 28.35 23.17
N TYR A 337 -12.30 27.04 22.92
CA TYR A 337 -11.88 26.42 21.65
C TYR A 337 -12.74 26.77 20.43
N LEU A 338 -13.86 27.46 20.63
CA LEU A 338 -14.75 27.96 19.57
C LEU A 338 -14.79 29.50 19.55
N ASP A 339 -13.99 30.16 20.39
CA ASP A 339 -14.03 31.61 20.61
C ASP A 339 -12.73 32.32 20.17
N PRO A 340 -12.72 32.89 18.95
CA PRO A 340 -11.54 33.60 18.44
C PRO A 340 -11.23 34.91 19.19
N ASP A 341 -12.16 35.41 20.02
CA ASP A 341 -12.07 36.68 20.74
C ASP A 341 -11.67 36.50 22.23
N GLN A 342 -11.32 35.27 22.67
CA GLN A 342 -11.01 34.89 24.06
C GLN A 342 -10.18 35.93 24.84
N VAL A 343 -10.66 36.31 26.04
CA VAL A 343 -10.01 37.31 26.91
C VAL A 343 -8.84 36.70 27.72
N GLY A 344 -7.82 36.24 27.00
CA GLY A 344 -6.54 35.78 27.56
C GLY A 344 -5.32 36.30 26.80
N ILE A 345 -5.53 36.74 25.55
CA ILE A 345 -4.47 37.12 24.62
C ILE A 345 -4.11 38.61 24.73
N SER A 346 -3.94 39.11 25.95
CA SER A 346 -3.53 40.49 26.21
C SER A 346 -2.16 40.80 25.56
N GLY A 347 -2.19 41.41 24.37
CA GLY A 347 -1.00 41.91 23.66
C GLY A 347 -0.79 41.37 22.24
N ILE A 348 -1.66 40.50 21.74
CA ILE A 348 -1.65 40.06 20.34
C ILE A 348 -2.92 40.61 19.71
N ASN A 349 -2.80 41.67 18.91
CA ASN A 349 -3.88 42.02 18.00
C ASN A 349 -3.98 40.87 17.01
N VAL A 350 -5.02 40.04 17.09
CA VAL A 350 -5.39 39.23 15.94
C VAL A 350 -5.80 40.25 14.88
N ILE A 351 -4.90 40.51 13.94
CA ILE A 351 -5.30 41.13 12.69
C ILE A 351 -6.43 40.23 12.20
N GLY A 352 -7.61 40.74 11.85
CA GLY A 352 -8.71 39.91 11.32
C GLY A 352 -8.26 39.19 10.06
N ALA A 353 -7.51 38.12 10.24
CA ALA A 353 -6.68 37.46 9.26
C ALA A 353 -6.93 35.98 9.45
N LYS A 354 -7.45 35.38 8.41
CA LYS A 354 -7.78 33.97 8.37
C LYS A 354 -6.76 33.29 7.49
N ALA A 355 -6.39 32.06 7.82
CA ALA A 355 -5.56 31.26 6.94
C ALA A 355 -6.32 29.98 6.57
N PHE A 356 -6.35 29.66 5.27
CA PHE A 356 -7.14 28.55 4.77
C PHE A 356 -6.47 27.85 3.57
N PRO A 357 -6.56 26.51 3.48
CA PRO A 357 -6.98 25.63 4.57
C PRO A 357 -5.91 25.60 5.68
N ASN A 358 -6.31 25.44 6.92
CA ASN A 358 -5.54 25.23 8.13
C ASN A 358 -6.26 24.16 8.96
N PRO A 359 -5.76 22.92 9.07
CA PRO A 359 -4.45 22.43 8.65
C PRO A 359 -4.14 22.50 7.14
N ALA A 360 -2.87 22.73 6.80
CA ALA A 360 -2.42 23.00 5.43
C ALA A 360 -1.39 21.98 4.94
N ASN A 361 -1.58 21.45 3.73
CA ASN A 361 -0.64 20.52 3.10
C ASN A 361 0.48 21.23 2.30
N GLU A 362 0.16 21.87 1.19
CA GLU A 362 1.18 22.40 0.25
C GLU A 362 1.19 23.93 0.18
N PHE A 363 0.01 24.53 0.30
CA PHE A 363 -0.20 25.96 0.22
C PHE A 363 -1.17 26.39 1.30
N LEU A 364 -0.93 27.57 1.84
CA LEU A 364 -1.80 28.23 2.80
C LEU A 364 -2.15 29.60 2.22
N ASN A 365 -3.42 29.89 2.03
CA ASN A 365 -3.86 31.23 1.67
C ASN A 365 -4.06 32.04 2.94
N ILE A 366 -3.76 33.33 2.90
CA ILE A 366 -4.01 34.22 4.02
C ILE A 366 -4.86 35.38 3.53
N GLU A 367 -6.06 35.47 4.09
CA GLU A 367 -6.91 36.63 3.95
C GLU A 367 -6.68 37.55 5.15
N ILE A 368 -6.68 38.86 4.91
CA ILE A 368 -6.43 39.87 5.94
C ILE A 368 -7.43 40.97 5.72
N ASP A 369 -8.10 41.40 6.79
CA ASP A 369 -9.04 42.50 6.73
C ASP A 369 -8.35 43.75 6.17
N SER A 370 -9.05 44.36 5.22
CA SER A 370 -8.62 45.48 4.40
C SER A 370 -8.05 46.66 5.20
N GLN A 371 -8.52 46.86 6.44
CA GLN A 371 -8.04 47.92 7.33
C GLN A 371 -6.58 47.72 7.80
N TYR A 372 -6.10 46.48 7.80
CA TYR A 372 -4.76 46.12 8.27
C TYR A 372 -3.80 45.71 7.14
N ALA A 373 -4.31 45.27 6.00
CA ALA A 373 -3.49 44.81 4.87
C ALA A 373 -2.38 45.79 4.45
N GLN A 374 -2.66 47.10 4.49
CA GLN A 374 -1.68 48.15 4.12
C GLN A 374 -0.55 48.34 5.15
N GLN A 375 -0.65 47.75 6.34
CA GLN A 375 0.33 47.90 7.41
C GLN A 375 1.38 46.78 7.41
N ILE A 376 1.11 45.67 6.70
CA ILE A 376 1.91 44.44 6.73
C ILE A 376 2.96 44.45 5.61
N GLN A 377 4.22 44.27 5.98
CA GLN A 377 5.35 44.23 5.06
C GLN A 377 5.73 42.79 4.66
N LYS A 378 5.62 41.86 5.59
CA LYS A 378 6.01 40.45 5.45
C LYS A 378 5.37 39.62 6.54
N VAL A 379 5.32 38.31 6.32
CA VAL A 379 5.03 37.32 7.35
C VAL A 379 6.25 36.45 7.62
N GLN A 380 6.32 35.93 8.84
CA GLN A 380 7.34 34.97 9.25
C GLN A 380 6.67 33.75 9.84
N LEU A 381 7.02 32.57 9.35
CA LEU A 381 6.59 31.30 9.93
C LEU A 381 7.62 30.87 10.95
N ILE A 382 7.19 30.61 12.17
CA ILE A 382 8.02 30.33 13.34
C ILE A 382 7.66 28.96 13.87
N ASN A 383 8.63 28.07 14.03
CA ASN A 383 8.40 26.74 14.62
C ASN A 383 8.27 26.82 16.15
N GLN A 384 7.88 25.72 16.79
CA GLN A 384 7.76 25.63 18.25
C GLN A 384 9.07 25.93 19.01
N ALA A 385 10.23 25.79 18.37
CA ALA A 385 11.53 26.16 18.95
C ALA A 385 11.84 27.68 18.86
N GLY A 386 10.91 28.49 18.34
CA GLY A 386 11.06 29.93 18.14
C GLY A 386 11.94 30.30 16.94
N GLN A 387 12.23 29.37 16.04
CA GLN A 387 13.06 29.60 14.86
C GLN A 387 12.20 30.00 13.66
N ILE A 388 12.63 31.05 12.94
CA ILE A 388 11.99 31.45 11.69
C ILE A 388 12.37 30.44 10.60
N VAL A 389 11.38 29.71 10.10
CA VAL A 389 11.55 28.70 9.03
C VAL A 389 11.17 29.24 7.65
N LEU A 390 10.31 30.27 7.60
CA LEU A 390 9.92 30.96 6.36
C LEU A 390 9.84 32.46 6.60
N THR A 391 10.21 33.26 5.61
CA THR A 391 9.89 34.70 5.56
C THR A 391 9.40 35.03 4.17
N SER A 392 8.18 35.54 4.06
CA SER A 392 7.56 35.89 2.78
C SER A 392 7.06 37.33 2.78
N LYS A 393 7.32 38.05 1.68
CA LYS A 393 6.67 39.33 1.38
C LYS A 393 5.34 39.17 0.64
N ASN A 394 5.16 38.02 -0.02
CA ASN A 394 3.89 37.64 -0.63
C ASN A 394 3.13 36.80 0.38
N TYR A 395 2.37 37.46 1.26
CA TYR A 395 1.69 36.79 2.36
C TYR A 395 0.30 36.26 2.01
N HIS A 396 -0.32 36.69 0.91
CA HIS A 396 -1.64 36.19 0.48
C HIS A 396 -1.66 34.68 0.20
N GLN A 397 -0.50 34.11 -0.16
CA GLN A 397 -0.33 32.67 -0.31
C GLN A 397 1.09 32.27 0.06
N LEU A 398 1.22 31.35 1.01
CA LEU A 398 2.48 30.75 1.42
C LEU A 398 2.60 29.35 0.83
N SER A 399 3.82 28.98 0.42
CA SER A 399 4.13 27.60 0.03
C SER A 399 4.81 26.90 1.21
N LEU A 400 4.26 25.76 1.59
CA LEU A 400 4.71 24.91 2.70
C LEU A 400 5.46 23.66 2.25
N HIS A 401 5.68 23.48 0.94
CA HIS A 401 6.29 22.29 0.33
C HIS A 401 7.61 21.81 0.99
N ASN A 402 8.43 22.74 1.50
CA ASN A 402 9.71 22.42 2.15
C ASN A 402 9.69 22.64 3.67
N ILE A 403 8.49 22.81 4.23
CA ILE A 403 8.26 22.95 5.66
C ILE A 403 7.89 21.56 6.18
N ALA A 404 8.50 21.15 7.29
CA ALA A 404 8.20 19.86 7.90
C ALA A 404 6.78 19.86 8.47
N ALA A 405 6.20 18.67 8.66
CA ALA A 405 4.95 18.53 9.40
C ALA A 405 5.09 19.07 10.83
N GLY A 406 4.01 19.64 11.35
CA GLY A 406 3.88 20.16 12.70
C GLY A 406 3.30 21.58 12.76
N ASN A 407 3.28 22.14 13.96
CA ASN A 407 2.53 23.37 14.25
C ASN A 407 3.47 24.58 14.24
N TYR A 408 2.98 25.67 13.67
CA TYR A 408 3.76 26.88 13.42
C TYR A 408 2.96 28.12 13.78
N GLN A 409 3.67 29.17 14.18
CA GLN A 409 3.08 30.49 14.36
C GLN A 409 3.44 31.38 13.17
N ILE A 410 2.43 31.97 12.54
CA ILE A 410 2.59 33.07 11.60
C ILE A 410 2.68 34.35 12.40
N SER A 411 3.74 35.13 12.21
CA SER A 411 3.86 36.50 12.72
C SER A 411 3.78 37.49 11.58
N PHE A 412 2.83 38.41 11.68
CA PHE A 412 2.62 39.49 10.71
C PHE A 412 3.46 40.71 11.11
N ILE A 413 4.38 41.13 10.24
CA ILE A 413 5.37 42.15 10.58
C ILE A 413 5.08 43.47 9.85
N GLY A 414 4.99 44.56 10.63
CA GLY A 414 4.77 45.91 10.14
C GLY A 414 6.04 46.65 9.70
N TYR A 415 5.87 47.91 9.26
CA TYR A 415 6.96 48.74 8.75
C TYR A 415 8.06 49.07 9.79
N ASP A 416 7.71 49.22 11.07
CA ASP A 416 8.66 49.49 12.16
C ASP A 416 9.20 48.19 12.81
N GLN A 417 9.04 47.04 12.13
CA GLN A 417 9.37 45.70 12.61
C GLN A 417 8.60 45.26 13.86
N GLN A 418 7.49 45.93 14.18
CA GLN A 418 6.53 45.49 15.18
C GLN A 418 5.75 44.26 14.68
N ILE A 419 5.40 43.37 15.60
CA ILE A 419 4.42 42.30 15.36
C ILE A 419 3.04 42.96 15.40
N LEU A 420 2.32 42.88 14.29
CA LEU A 420 0.97 43.40 14.16
C LEU A 420 -0.08 42.37 14.58
N GLY A 421 0.27 41.10 14.54
CA GLY A 421 -0.56 39.99 15.01
C GLY A 421 0.09 38.64 14.77
N LYS A 422 -0.60 37.60 15.23
CA LYS A 422 -0.17 36.21 15.13
C LYS A 422 -1.36 35.31 14.79
N LEU A 423 -1.05 34.16 14.21
CA LEU A 423 -1.98 33.08 13.89
C LEU A 423 -1.24 31.75 14.10
N THR A 424 -1.91 30.72 14.59
CA THR A 424 -1.36 29.36 14.58
C THR A 424 -1.79 28.64 13.32
N ILE A 425 -0.89 27.86 12.73
CA ILE A 425 -1.21 26.98 11.61
C ILE A 425 -0.58 25.61 11.78
N THR A 426 -1.27 24.58 11.32
CA THR A 426 -0.78 23.20 11.29
C THR A 426 -0.37 22.84 9.87
N LYS A 427 0.80 22.20 9.72
CA LYS A 427 1.27 21.60 8.47
C LYS A 427 1.22 20.08 8.60
N GLN A 428 0.40 19.42 7.78
CA GLN A 428 0.31 17.95 7.70
C GLN A 428 1.37 17.36 6.78
#